data_AF-A0A924FBY0-F1
#
_entry.id   AF-A0A924FBY0-F1
#
_cell.length_a   1.000
_cell.length_b   1.000
_cell.length_c   1.000
_cell.angle_alpha   90.00
_cell.angle_beta   90.00
_cell.angle_gamma   90.00
#
_symmetry.space_group_name_H-M   'P 1'
#
loop_
_entity.id
_entity.type
_entity.pdbx_description
1 polymer ?
#
loop_
_entity_poly.entity_id
_entity_poly.type
_entity_poly.pdbx_seq_one_letter_code
_entity_poly.pdbx_strand_id
1 'polypeptide(L)'
;MLRYLLTTAFVAVFALSSFLIDPNPAPGGRVPGKTARENYTAYCASCHGEKVEAFVDRKWKHGKEKANLTASISGGYLDMGMPAWKEVLTPAEVDAMADLILESLENVDQYKFTSKPTSNVFSSEGQTVRLDTVVSGLKSAWGLAFLPGGDMLVTDRAGDVYR
;
A
#
# COMPACT_ATOMS: atom_id res chain seq x y z
N MET A 1 18.15 -64.25 -10.12
CA MET A 1 16.76 -63.77 -10.01
C MET A 1 16.61 -62.34 -9.48
N LEU A 2 17.69 -61.53 -9.39
CA LEU A 2 17.63 -60.16 -8.84
C LEU A 2 17.84 -59.04 -9.88
N ARG A 3 18.02 -59.39 -11.17
CA ARG A 3 18.26 -58.41 -12.26
C ARG A 3 17.00 -57.98 -13.02
N TYR A 4 15.84 -58.57 -12.73
CA TYR A 4 14.57 -58.26 -13.42
C TYR A 4 13.56 -57.48 -12.56
N LEU A 5 13.88 -57.17 -11.30
CA LEU A 5 12.99 -56.44 -10.39
C LEU A 5 13.19 -54.93 -10.39
N LEU A 6 14.26 -54.42 -11.02
CA LEU A 6 14.57 -52.98 -11.06
C LEU A 6 14.10 -52.28 -12.33
N THR A 7 13.74 -53.01 -13.39
CA THR A 7 13.29 -52.42 -14.66
C THR A 7 11.79 -52.16 -14.70
N THR A 8 10.98 -52.83 -13.88
CA THR A 8 9.52 -52.64 -13.85
C THR A 8 9.07 -51.43 -13.03
N ALA A 9 9.89 -50.96 -12.08
CA ALA A 9 9.55 -49.81 -11.24
C ALA A 9 9.73 -48.45 -11.94
N PHE A 10 10.60 -48.36 -12.96
CA PHE A 10 10.86 -47.09 -13.65
C PHE A 10 9.83 -46.75 -14.74
N VAL A 11 9.18 -47.77 -15.32
CA VAL A 11 8.17 -47.57 -16.37
C VAL A 11 6.83 -47.09 -15.80
N ALA A 12 6.48 -47.50 -14.58
CA ALA A 12 5.22 -47.10 -13.94
C ALA A 12 5.21 -45.64 -13.47
N VAL A 13 6.36 -45.07 -13.07
CA VAL A 13 6.46 -43.67 -12.63
C VAL A 13 6.40 -42.70 -13.81
N PHE A 14 6.89 -43.09 -14.99
CA PHE A 14 6.85 -42.25 -16.19
C PHE A 14 5.48 -42.22 -16.89
N ALA A 15 4.61 -43.20 -16.62
CA ALA A 15 3.24 -43.23 -17.16
C ALA A 15 2.25 -42.39 -16.35
N LEU A 16 2.56 -42.06 -15.08
CA LEU A 16 1.67 -41.28 -14.20
C LEU A 16 1.92 -39.76 -14.25
N SER A 17 3.09 -39.31 -14.69
CA SER A 17 3.42 -37.89 -14.84
C SER A 17 2.81 -37.24 -16.09
N SER A 18 2.36 -38.04 -17.05
CA SER A 18 1.74 -37.55 -18.29
C SER A 18 0.26 -37.20 -18.16
N PHE A 19 -0.36 -37.43 -17.00
CA PHE A 19 -1.76 -37.06 -16.71
C PHE A 19 -1.92 -35.71 -15.98
N LEU A 20 -0.82 -34.98 -15.71
CA LEU A 20 -0.86 -33.65 -15.09
C LEU A 20 -0.43 -32.52 -16.02
N ILE A 21 -0.27 -32.79 -17.32
CA ILE A 21 -0.02 -31.77 -18.33
C ILE A 21 -1.22 -31.77 -19.26
N ASP A 22 -2.23 -30.96 -18.94
CA ASP A 22 -3.29 -30.62 -19.89
C ASP A 22 -2.66 -29.83 -21.05
N PRO A 23 -2.60 -30.35 -22.29
CA PRO A 23 -1.99 -29.63 -23.41
C PRO A 23 -2.97 -28.65 -24.06
N ASN A 24 -4.06 -28.28 -23.38
CA ASN A 24 -5.10 -27.47 -23.97
C ASN A 24 -5.60 -26.41 -22.97
N PRO A 25 -5.04 -25.18 -22.98
CA PRO A 25 -5.71 -24.09 -22.32
C PRO A 25 -7.03 -23.86 -23.06
N ALA A 26 -8.15 -23.89 -22.32
CA ALA A 26 -9.44 -23.50 -22.84
C ALA A 26 -9.32 -22.16 -23.61
N PRO A 27 -9.97 -22.01 -24.77
CA PRO A 27 -9.91 -20.77 -25.53
C PRO A 27 -10.64 -19.69 -24.71
N GLY A 28 -9.87 -18.90 -23.96
CA GLY A 28 -10.37 -17.91 -23.00
C GLY A 28 -9.53 -17.72 -21.73
N GLY A 29 -8.46 -18.49 -21.52
CA GLY A 29 -7.58 -18.34 -20.34
C GLY A 29 -6.70 -17.08 -20.39
N ARG A 30 -7.02 -16.08 -19.55
CA ARG A 30 -6.14 -14.93 -19.25
C ARG A 30 -4.74 -15.42 -18.84
N VAL A 31 -3.70 -14.83 -19.45
CA VAL A 31 -2.35 -14.81 -18.88
C VAL A 31 -2.45 -14.24 -17.46
N PRO A 32 -1.86 -14.85 -16.41
CA PRO A 32 -1.96 -14.28 -15.07
C PRO A 32 -1.16 -12.96 -15.06
N GLY A 33 -1.89 -11.85 -15.19
CA GLY A 33 -1.36 -10.52 -14.90
C GLY A 33 -0.96 -10.42 -13.44
N LYS A 34 -0.13 -9.43 -13.11
CA LYS A 34 0.24 -9.14 -11.72
C LYS A 34 -1.02 -8.92 -10.89
N THR A 35 -1.01 -9.36 -9.64
CA THR A 35 -2.09 -9.12 -8.68
C THR A 35 -2.26 -7.62 -8.41
N ALA A 36 -3.43 -7.22 -7.93
CA ALA A 36 -3.67 -5.83 -7.50
C ALA A 36 -2.65 -5.38 -6.45
N ARG A 37 -2.26 -6.26 -5.52
CA ARG A 37 -1.25 -5.94 -4.50
C ARG A 37 0.14 -5.69 -5.12
N GLU A 38 0.57 -6.53 -6.05
CA GLU A 38 1.85 -6.35 -6.75
C GLU A 38 1.86 -5.06 -7.58
N ASN A 39 0.77 -4.77 -8.29
CA ASN A 39 0.63 -3.53 -9.03
C ASN A 39 0.59 -2.30 -8.10
N TYR A 40 -0.11 -2.39 -6.97
CA TYR A 40 -0.12 -1.33 -5.97
C TYR A 40 1.28 -1.04 -5.41
N THR A 41 2.02 -2.07 -5.03
CA THR A 41 3.39 -1.94 -4.55
C THR A 41 4.31 -1.31 -5.59
N ALA A 42 4.15 -1.71 -6.86
CA ALA A 42 4.99 -1.19 -7.95
C ALA A 42 4.70 0.26 -8.32
N TYR A 43 3.43 0.70 -8.28
CA TYR A 43 3.01 1.95 -8.91
C TYR A 43 2.43 2.98 -7.92
N CYS A 44 2.01 2.59 -6.73
CA CYS A 44 1.21 3.45 -5.83
C CYS A 44 1.85 3.65 -4.45
N ALA A 45 2.50 2.61 -3.91
CA ALA A 45 2.96 2.58 -2.52
C ALA A 45 3.96 3.69 -2.15
N SER A 46 4.77 4.17 -3.10
CA SER A 46 5.75 5.24 -2.87
C SER A 46 5.12 6.57 -2.45
N CYS A 47 3.87 6.84 -2.85
CA CYS A 47 3.14 8.06 -2.51
C CYS A 47 1.95 7.80 -1.57
N HIS A 48 1.32 6.62 -1.65
CA HIS A 48 0.10 6.29 -0.91
C HIS A 48 0.32 5.36 0.30
N GLY A 49 1.58 5.00 0.61
CA GLY A 49 1.93 4.09 1.70
C GLY A 49 1.73 2.63 1.30
N GLU A 50 2.53 1.74 1.89
CA GLU A 50 2.56 0.31 1.53
C GLU A 50 1.25 -0.42 1.87
N LYS A 51 0.55 0.03 2.90
CA LYS A 51 -0.65 -0.63 3.43
C LYS A 51 -1.96 0.00 2.96
N VAL A 52 -1.92 0.90 1.97
CA VAL A 52 -3.11 1.59 1.40
C VAL A 52 -3.78 2.53 2.41
N GLU A 53 -3.06 2.89 3.47
CA GLU A 53 -3.55 3.70 4.58
C GLU A 53 -3.81 5.16 4.20
N ALA A 54 -3.20 5.67 3.12
CA ALA A 54 -3.40 7.06 2.71
C ALA A 54 -4.85 7.37 2.28
N PHE A 55 -5.66 6.35 1.98
CA PHE A 55 -7.05 6.49 1.58
C PHE A 55 -8.01 6.49 2.78
N VAL A 56 -7.52 6.10 3.96
CA VAL A 56 -8.26 6.10 5.23
C VAL A 56 -8.33 7.53 5.77
N ASP A 57 -9.52 7.94 6.21
CA ASP A 57 -9.74 9.21 6.94
C ASP A 57 -9.46 10.51 6.15
N ARG A 58 -9.57 10.48 4.82
CA ARG A 58 -9.44 11.68 3.97
C ARG A 58 -10.76 12.12 3.32
N LYS A 59 -10.90 13.43 3.09
CA LYS A 59 -11.96 13.99 2.22
C LYS A 59 -11.62 13.68 0.75
N TRP A 60 -12.39 12.78 0.15
CA TRP A 60 -12.25 12.39 -1.25
C TRP A 60 -12.65 13.53 -2.19
N LYS A 61 -11.73 13.96 -3.05
CA LYS A 61 -11.97 15.05 -4.02
C LYS A 61 -12.75 14.61 -5.26
N HIS A 62 -12.60 13.34 -5.64
CA HIS A 62 -13.14 12.79 -6.89
C HIS A 62 -14.15 11.67 -6.65
N GLY A 63 -14.64 11.52 -5.41
CA GLY A 63 -15.55 10.44 -5.00
C GLY A 63 -14.84 9.16 -4.58
N LYS A 64 -15.54 8.31 -3.82
CA LYS A 64 -14.99 7.07 -3.22
C LYS A 64 -15.59 5.77 -3.77
N GLU A 65 -16.67 5.86 -4.57
CA GLU A 65 -17.27 4.70 -5.21
C GLU A 65 -16.33 4.06 -6.24
N LYS A 66 -16.47 2.76 -6.48
CA LYS A 66 -15.60 2.00 -7.40
C LYS A 66 -15.39 2.69 -8.75
N ALA A 67 -16.46 3.20 -9.36
CA ALA A 67 -16.41 3.92 -10.63
C ALA A 67 -15.54 5.20 -10.59
N ASN A 68 -15.53 5.90 -9.46
CA ASN A 68 -14.69 7.08 -9.26
C ASN A 68 -13.21 6.69 -9.12
N LEU A 69 -12.95 5.59 -8.42
CA LEU A 69 -11.60 5.05 -8.22
C LEU A 69 -11.01 4.58 -9.54
N THR A 70 -11.77 3.81 -10.33
CA THR A 70 -11.32 3.35 -11.65
C THR A 70 -11.06 4.53 -12.58
N ALA A 71 -11.95 5.52 -12.63
CA ALA A 71 -11.73 6.75 -13.40
C ALA A 71 -10.46 7.50 -12.96
N SER A 72 -10.22 7.61 -11.66
CA SER A 72 -9.05 8.29 -11.10
C SER A 72 -7.75 7.54 -11.39
N ILE A 73 -7.74 6.21 -11.25
CA ILE A 73 -6.56 5.37 -11.54
C ILE A 73 -6.27 5.36 -13.04
N SER A 74 -7.29 5.21 -13.88
CA SER A 74 -7.12 5.22 -15.33
C SER A 74 -6.66 6.57 -15.86
N GLY A 75 -7.32 7.65 -15.44
CA GLY A 75 -7.14 9.00 -16.00
C GLY A 75 -6.05 9.83 -15.34
N GLY A 76 -5.75 9.58 -14.07
CA GLY A 76 -4.82 10.38 -13.28
C GLY A 76 -5.28 11.83 -13.06
N TYR A 77 -4.53 12.55 -12.24
CA TYR A 77 -4.62 13.99 -12.00
C TYR A 77 -3.20 14.56 -11.94
N LEU A 78 -2.64 14.88 -13.11
CA LEU A 78 -1.23 15.28 -13.26
C LEU A 78 -0.89 16.57 -12.49
N ASP A 79 -1.82 17.51 -12.45
CA ASP A 79 -1.74 18.75 -11.67
C ASP A 79 -1.66 18.50 -10.16
N MET A 80 -2.17 17.35 -9.70
CA MET A 80 -2.16 16.90 -8.32
C MET A 80 -1.08 15.85 -8.03
N GLY A 81 -0.22 15.53 -9.02
CA GLY A 81 0.87 14.57 -8.89
C GLY A 81 0.45 13.10 -8.98
N MET A 82 -0.75 12.79 -9.48
CA MET A 82 -1.23 11.42 -9.71
C MET A 82 -1.16 11.08 -11.22
N PRO A 83 -0.26 10.19 -11.66
CA PRO A 83 -0.17 9.81 -13.08
C PRO A 83 -1.40 9.03 -13.57
N ALA A 84 -1.58 9.01 -14.90
CA ALA A 84 -2.58 8.17 -15.56
C ALA A 84 -2.01 6.75 -15.76
N TRP A 85 -2.75 5.72 -15.35
CA TRP A 85 -2.27 4.34 -15.43
C TRP A 85 -2.89 3.51 -16.55
N LYS A 86 -3.84 4.05 -17.32
CA LYS A 86 -4.52 3.30 -18.42
C LYS A 86 -3.60 2.78 -19.51
N GLU A 87 -2.41 3.36 -19.67
CA GLU A 87 -1.40 2.94 -20.67
C GLU A 87 -0.48 1.82 -20.14
N VAL A 88 -0.52 1.55 -18.82
CA VAL A 88 0.36 0.59 -18.12
C VAL A 88 -0.44 -0.58 -17.56
N LEU A 89 -1.65 -0.30 -17.06
CA LEU A 89 -2.55 -1.28 -16.45
C LEU A 89 -3.73 -1.55 -17.38
N THR A 90 -4.09 -2.82 -17.52
CA THR A 90 -5.30 -3.23 -18.22
C THR A 90 -6.56 -2.77 -17.45
N PRO A 91 -7.73 -2.67 -18.12
CA PRO A 91 -8.98 -2.33 -17.43
C PRO A 91 -9.31 -3.26 -16.26
N ALA A 92 -8.96 -4.55 -16.37
CA ALA A 92 -9.16 -5.53 -15.30
C ALA A 92 -8.22 -5.30 -14.11
N GLU A 93 -6.97 -4.90 -14.35
CA GLU A 93 -6.03 -4.55 -13.28
C GLU A 93 -6.44 -3.24 -12.58
N VAL A 94 -6.94 -2.25 -13.33
CA VAL A 94 -7.49 -1.03 -12.73
C VAL A 94 -8.71 -1.34 -11.86
N ASP A 95 -9.60 -2.22 -12.34
CA ASP A 95 -10.77 -2.65 -11.58
C ASP A 95 -10.38 -3.34 -10.27
N ALA A 96 -9.43 -4.28 -10.33
CA ALA A 96 -8.90 -4.98 -9.16
C ALA A 96 -8.15 -4.03 -8.20
N MET A 97 -7.50 -2.99 -8.70
CA MET A 97 -6.89 -1.93 -7.89
C MET A 97 -7.93 -1.10 -7.14
N ALA A 98 -9.07 -0.79 -7.77
CA ALA A 98 -10.17 -0.11 -7.10
C ALA A 98 -10.76 -0.97 -5.98
N ASP A 99 -10.92 -2.27 -6.20
CA ASP A 99 -11.39 -3.21 -5.17
C ASP A 99 -10.42 -3.28 -3.99
N LEU A 100 -9.11 -3.35 -4.25
CA LEU A 100 -8.09 -3.34 -3.21
C LEU A 100 -8.18 -2.11 -2.29
N ILE A 101 -8.45 -0.94 -2.88
CA ILE A 101 -8.62 0.32 -2.13
C ILE A 101 -9.91 0.26 -1.30
N LEU A 102 -11.02 -0.19 -1.88
CA LEU A 102 -12.30 -0.32 -1.17
C LEU A 102 -12.21 -1.28 0.01
N GLU A 103 -11.56 -2.43 -0.17
CA GLU A 103 -11.32 -3.40 0.91
C GLU A 103 -10.49 -2.77 2.05
N SER A 104 -9.48 -1.95 1.72
CA SER A 104 -8.73 -1.20 2.74
C SER A 104 -9.62 -0.20 3.50
N LEU A 105 -10.60 0.41 2.83
CA LEU A 105 -11.56 1.33 3.46
C LEU A 105 -12.57 0.64 4.38
N GLU A 106 -12.86 -0.64 4.19
CA GLU A 106 -13.68 -1.40 5.13
C GLU A 106 -12.91 -1.70 6.43
N ASN A 107 -11.59 -1.79 6.33
CA ASN A 107 -10.70 -2.09 7.44
C ASN A 107 -10.08 -0.84 8.10
N VAL A 108 -10.69 0.34 7.93
CA VAL A 108 -10.21 1.62 8.51
C VAL A 108 -10.02 1.61 10.03
N ASP A 109 -10.78 0.77 10.74
CA ASP A 109 -10.69 0.68 12.20
C ASP A 109 -9.34 0.17 12.70
N GLN A 110 -8.56 -0.52 11.87
CA GLN A 110 -7.19 -0.95 12.21
C GLN A 110 -6.22 0.23 12.41
N TYR A 111 -6.55 1.41 11.87
CA TYR A 111 -5.74 2.62 11.96
C TYR A 111 -6.32 3.67 12.90
N LYS A 112 -7.51 3.43 13.45
CA LYS A 112 -7.98 4.23 14.58
C LYS A 112 -7.06 3.92 15.75
N PHE A 113 -6.42 4.95 16.29
CA PHE A 113 -5.71 4.88 17.56
C PHE A 113 -6.75 4.66 18.67
N THR A 114 -7.25 3.43 18.78
CA THR A 114 -8.29 3.02 19.73
C THR A 114 -7.83 3.17 21.18
N SER A 115 -6.53 3.17 21.39
CA SER A 115 -5.88 3.41 22.68
C SER A 115 -4.96 4.63 22.59
N LYS A 116 -5.49 5.80 22.93
CA LYS A 116 -4.64 6.95 23.26
C LYS A 116 -3.67 6.49 24.36
N PRO A 117 -2.34 6.68 24.20
CA PRO A 117 -1.39 6.34 25.23
C PRO A 117 -1.77 6.98 26.57
N THR A 118 -1.77 6.20 27.65
CA THR A 118 -2.04 6.68 29.01
C THR A 118 -0.84 7.41 29.62
N SER A 119 0.32 7.26 28.99
CA SER A 119 1.59 7.89 29.36
C SER A 119 2.19 8.58 28.14
N ASN A 120 2.91 9.66 28.39
CA ASN A 120 3.76 10.30 27.39
C ASN A 120 5.20 9.76 27.42
N VAL A 121 5.49 8.75 28.24
CA VAL A 121 6.79 8.09 28.34
C VAL A 121 6.68 6.69 27.73
N PHE A 122 7.56 6.40 26.77
CA PHE A 122 7.61 5.15 26.00
C PHE A 122 8.99 4.51 26.14
N SER A 123 9.02 3.25 26.58
CA SER A 123 10.26 2.48 26.70
C SER A 123 10.51 1.66 25.44
N SER A 124 11.75 1.65 24.96
CA SER A 124 12.24 0.78 23.89
C SER A 124 13.47 0.02 24.39
N GLU A 125 13.98 -0.95 23.62
CA GLU A 125 15.14 -1.77 24.02
C GLU A 125 16.39 -0.92 24.32
N GLY A 126 16.61 0.17 23.56
CA GLY A 126 17.81 1.00 23.70
C GLY A 126 17.63 2.32 24.46
N GLN A 127 16.39 2.80 24.63
CA GLN A 127 16.13 4.11 25.23
C GLN A 127 14.69 4.28 25.69
N THR A 128 14.51 5.22 26.62
CA THR A 128 13.20 5.74 27.01
C THR A 128 12.97 7.09 26.34
N VAL A 129 11.86 7.23 25.63
CA VAL A 129 11.45 8.46 24.93
C VAL A 129 10.29 9.10 25.69
N ARG A 130 10.30 10.44 25.81
CA ARG A 130 9.16 11.20 26.33
C ARG A 130 8.62 12.14 25.26
N LEU A 131 7.31 12.12 25.07
CA LEU A 131 6.57 13.02 24.21
C LEU A 131 6.10 14.23 25.03
N ASP A 132 6.67 15.40 24.77
CA ASP A 132 6.22 16.67 25.38
C ASP A 132 5.76 17.64 24.29
N THR A 133 4.76 18.45 24.62
CA THR A 133 4.34 19.56 23.76
C THR A 133 5.24 20.76 24.04
N VAL A 134 6.04 21.17 23.06
CA VAL A 134 6.97 22.31 23.18
C VAL A 134 6.35 23.65 22.72
N VAL A 135 5.31 23.60 21.89
CA VAL A 135 4.57 24.77 21.40
C VAL A 135 3.13 24.35 21.07
N SER A 136 2.16 25.25 21.27
CA SER A 136 0.76 25.03 20.92
C SER A 136 0.15 26.32 20.34
N GLY A 137 -1.05 26.22 19.75
CA GLY A 137 -1.77 27.37 19.20
C GLY A 137 -1.37 27.79 17.77
N LEU A 138 -0.50 27.03 17.11
CA LEU A 138 -0.10 27.23 15.71
C LEU A 138 -1.22 26.80 14.76
N LYS A 139 -1.33 27.45 13.59
CA LYS A 139 -2.34 27.07 12.60
C LYS A 139 -1.91 25.86 11.79
N SER A 140 -0.65 25.82 11.36
CA SER A 140 -0.09 24.74 10.55
C SER A 140 1.44 24.81 10.59
N ALA A 141 2.03 24.25 11.65
CA ALA A 141 3.48 24.23 11.83
C ALA A 141 4.18 23.60 10.62
N TRP A 142 5.24 24.24 10.12
CA TRP A 142 5.92 23.87 8.88
C TRP A 142 7.42 23.68 9.06
N GLY A 143 8.09 24.58 9.79
CA GLY A 143 9.51 24.50 10.09
C GLY A 143 9.81 24.72 11.57
N LEU A 144 10.90 24.12 12.06
CA LEU A 144 11.37 24.25 13.43
C LEU A 144 12.90 24.32 13.44
N ALA A 145 13.47 25.24 14.22
CA ALA A 145 14.92 25.34 14.42
C ALA A 145 15.24 25.79 15.85
N PHE A 146 16.22 25.13 16.48
CA PHE A 146 16.76 25.56 17.77
C PHE A 146 17.93 26.54 17.54
N LEU A 147 17.91 27.66 18.24
CA LEU A 147 19.00 28.64 18.23
C LEU A 147 20.06 28.29 19.28
N PRO A 148 21.33 28.74 19.12
CA PRO A 148 22.39 28.46 20.08
C PRO A 148 22.10 28.92 21.51
N GLY A 149 21.21 29.92 21.68
CA GLY A 149 20.77 30.41 22.98
C GLY A 149 19.70 29.56 23.67
N GLY A 150 19.22 28.49 23.02
CA GLY A 150 18.15 27.62 23.54
C GLY A 150 16.74 28.01 23.09
N ASP A 151 16.57 29.15 22.42
CA ASP A 151 15.28 29.53 21.84
C ASP A 151 14.91 28.64 20.66
N MET A 152 13.62 28.60 20.34
CA MET A 152 13.09 27.82 19.24
C MET A 152 12.35 28.72 18.27
N LEU A 153 12.74 28.69 16.99
CA LEU A 153 11.97 29.29 15.93
C LEU A 153 11.00 28.26 15.35
N VAL A 154 9.74 28.66 15.19
CA VAL A 154 8.73 27.83 14.53
C VAL A 154 8.06 28.65 13.45
N THR A 155 7.83 28.07 12.28
CA THR A 155 7.11 28.73 11.19
C THR A 155 5.78 28.07 10.94
N ASP A 156 4.76 28.86 10.61
CA ASP A 156 3.51 28.35 10.04
C ASP A 156 3.62 28.30 8.52
N ARG A 157 2.84 27.40 7.90
CA ARG A 157 2.78 27.27 6.43
C ARG A 157 2.36 28.56 5.72
N ALA A 158 1.65 29.46 6.42
CA ALA A 158 1.25 30.77 5.90
C ALA A 158 2.41 31.79 5.86
N GLY A 159 3.56 31.49 6.48
CA GLY A 159 4.74 32.35 6.51
C GLY A 159 4.97 33.08 7.84
N ASP A 160 4.05 32.98 8.80
CA ASP A 160 4.24 33.52 10.15
C ASP A 160 5.42 32.83 10.85
N VAL A 161 6.21 33.58 11.61
CA VAL A 161 7.36 33.08 12.38
C VAL A 161 7.20 33.41 13.85
N TYR A 162 7.39 32.41 14.69
CA TYR A 162 7.28 32.45 16.14
C TYR A 162 8.63 32.16 16.79
N ARG A 163 8.87 32.73 17.97
CA ARG A 163 10.04 32.50 18.82
C ARG A 163 9.61 32.30 20.26
#